data_AF-A0A7K8IXL5-F1
#
_entry.id   AF-A0A7K8IXL5-F1
#
_cell.length_a   1.000
_cell.length_b   1.000
_cell.length_c   1.000
_cell.angle_alpha   90.00
_cell.angle_beta   90.00
_cell.angle_gamma   90.00
#
_symmetry.space_group_name_H-M   'P 1'
#
loop_
_entity.id
_entity.type
_entity.pdbx_description
1 polymer ?
#
loop_
_entity_poly.entity_id
_entity_poly.type
_entity_poly.pdbx_seq_one_letter_code
_entity_poly.pdbx_strand_id
1 'polypeptide(L)'
;MFLAKALLSGGSGSSRGGSLARGLGGLLTGGGGGGNIGGLVGGLVNLISEAAAQYNPEPPPPPRSHFTNVEAQESDEVRQFCRLFAHLAGDDMEVCATELRDILNKVLSRHQDLKTDGFSLDTCRSMVAVMDSDGNGKLGFEEFKYLWNNVKKWQCVYKQYDTDQSGTVGRAQLPHALKAAGFHLSEQLCRVIVRRYADDDGGMDFNSFISCLVRMDSMFRAFKSLDRDGSGRIKVTLEDWLQLTMYS
;
A
#
# COMPACT_ATOMS: atom_id res chain seq x y z
N MET A 1 20.97 0.71 -0.24
CA MET A 1 21.92 0.54 0.91
C MET A 1 21.41 0.81 2.35
N PHE A 2 20.32 1.54 2.65
CA PHE A 2 20.01 1.93 4.04
C PHE A 2 19.23 0.88 4.88
N LEU A 3 18.36 0.07 4.27
CA LEU A 3 17.54 -0.92 4.98
C LEU A 3 18.31 -2.16 5.45
N ALA A 4 19.41 -2.51 4.78
CA ALA A 4 20.25 -3.64 5.20
C ALA A 4 21.01 -3.35 6.50
N LYS A 5 21.37 -2.08 6.75
CA LYS A 5 22.14 -1.65 7.93
C LYS A 5 21.29 -1.58 9.19
N ALA A 6 19.98 -1.39 9.02
CA ALA A 6 19.00 -1.50 10.06
C ALA A 6 19.07 -2.88 10.73
N LEU A 7 18.85 -3.98 10.02
CA LEU A 7 18.59 -5.31 10.59
C LEU A 7 19.52 -5.85 11.71
N LEU A 8 20.73 -5.30 11.86
CA LEU A 8 21.81 -5.78 12.74
C LEU A 8 21.82 -5.22 14.19
N SER A 9 20.96 -4.28 14.59
CA SER A 9 20.91 -3.86 16.01
C SER A 9 19.61 -4.29 16.69
N GLY A 10 19.69 -5.31 17.55
CA GLY A 10 18.60 -5.80 18.39
C GLY A 10 18.63 -5.15 19.79
N GLY A 11 17.46 -4.98 20.40
CA GLY A 11 17.35 -4.48 21.78
C GLY A 11 15.91 -4.38 22.25
N SER A 12 15.54 -5.29 23.13
CA SER A 12 14.27 -5.51 23.85
C SER A 12 13.73 -4.30 24.65
N GLY A 13 12.39 -4.20 24.75
CA GLY A 13 11.74 -3.32 25.72
C GLY A 13 10.23 -3.60 25.85
N SER A 14 9.85 -4.18 26.98
CA SER A 14 8.50 -4.63 27.36
C SER A 14 7.68 -3.50 28.03
N SER A 15 6.34 -3.50 27.90
CA SER A 15 5.39 -3.44 29.04
C SER A 15 4.01 -2.82 28.72
N ARG A 16 2.98 -3.67 28.90
CA ARG A 16 1.69 -3.52 29.62
C ARG A 16 0.99 -2.15 29.72
N GLY A 17 -0.30 -2.18 29.40
CA GLY A 17 -1.37 -1.98 30.40
C GLY A 17 -2.44 -0.94 30.08
N GLY A 18 -3.72 -1.31 30.22
CA GLY A 18 -4.80 -0.34 30.42
C GLY A 18 -6.14 -0.69 29.77
N SER A 19 -7.03 -1.32 30.54
CA SER A 19 -8.46 -1.48 30.22
C SER A 19 -9.25 -0.24 30.65
N LEU A 20 -10.50 -0.11 30.16
CA LEU A 20 -11.73 0.49 30.75
C LEU A 20 -12.54 1.17 29.61
N ALA A 21 -13.63 0.59 29.09
CA ALA A 21 -14.99 0.46 29.64
C ALA A 21 -15.93 1.65 29.31
N ARG A 22 -17.07 1.27 28.70
CA ARG A 22 -18.45 1.83 28.80
C ARG A 22 -18.88 3.04 27.96
N GLY A 23 -19.98 2.85 27.23
CA GLY A 23 -20.89 3.92 26.78
C GLY A 23 -21.93 3.47 25.76
N LEU A 24 -23.05 2.91 26.23
CA LEU A 24 -24.26 2.56 25.45
C LEU A 24 -25.24 3.74 25.37
N GLY A 25 -26.02 3.81 24.28
CA GLY A 25 -27.30 4.54 24.18
C GLY A 25 -27.36 5.47 22.96
N GLY A 26 -28.08 5.13 21.88
CA GLY A 26 -29.50 5.48 21.64
C GLY A 26 -29.55 6.76 20.78
N LEU A 27 -30.43 7.04 19.81
CA LEU A 27 -31.72 6.51 19.41
C LEU A 27 -32.06 7.15 18.02
N LEU A 28 -32.65 6.35 17.14
CA LEU A 28 -33.63 6.62 16.05
C LEU A 28 -33.78 8.01 15.38
N THR A 29 -33.96 7.95 14.05
CA THR A 29 -34.91 8.64 13.13
C THR A 29 -34.18 8.95 11.82
N GLY A 30 -34.67 8.81 10.58
CA GLY A 30 -35.97 8.52 9.99
C GLY A 30 -35.96 9.11 8.56
N GLY A 31 -36.66 8.51 7.59
CA GLY A 31 -37.16 9.20 6.39
C GLY A 31 -36.35 9.03 5.08
N GLY A 32 -36.97 8.39 4.10
CA GLY A 32 -36.44 8.21 2.74
C GLY A 32 -36.63 9.40 1.80
N GLY A 33 -36.13 9.25 0.58
CA GLY A 33 -36.33 10.19 -0.52
C GLY A 33 -35.51 9.79 -1.75
N GLY A 34 -36.14 9.08 -2.68
CA GLY A 34 -35.57 8.80 -4.00
C GLY A 34 -35.37 10.08 -4.80
N GLY A 35 -34.20 10.21 -5.42
CA GLY A 35 -33.82 11.34 -6.25
C GLY A 35 -32.78 10.92 -7.29
N ASN A 36 -33.19 11.04 -8.54
CA ASN A 36 -32.51 10.72 -9.78
C ASN A 36 -31.03 11.19 -9.83
N ILE A 37 -30.07 10.26 -10.02
CA ILE A 37 -28.62 10.56 -10.13
C ILE A 37 -28.16 10.41 -11.60
N GLY A 38 -28.73 11.21 -12.49
CA GLY A 38 -28.31 11.28 -13.90
C GLY A 38 -27.66 12.63 -14.19
N GLY A 39 -26.35 12.78 -13.94
CA GLY A 39 -25.68 14.04 -14.29
C GLY A 39 -24.20 14.20 -13.90
N LEU A 40 -23.64 13.41 -12.98
CA LEU A 40 -22.25 13.59 -12.52
C LEU A 40 -21.24 12.57 -13.08
N VAL A 41 -21.70 11.55 -13.80
CA VAL A 41 -20.87 10.38 -14.14
C VAL A 41 -19.92 10.65 -15.34
N GLY A 42 -20.26 11.57 -16.25
CA GLY A 42 -19.46 11.80 -17.46
C GLY A 42 -18.07 12.37 -17.21
N GLY A 43 -17.93 13.33 -16.27
CA GLY A 43 -16.66 14.01 -16.01
C GLY A 43 -15.66 13.19 -15.20
N LEU A 44 -16.16 12.35 -14.28
CA LEU A 44 -15.32 11.53 -13.41
C LEU A 44 -14.67 10.36 -14.16
N VAL A 45 -15.37 9.81 -15.15
CA VAL A 45 -14.90 8.64 -15.91
C VAL A 45 -13.68 9.00 -16.76
N ASN A 46 -13.71 10.13 -17.46
CA ASN A 46 -12.58 10.57 -18.29
C ASN A 46 -11.29 10.81 -17.47
N LEU A 47 -11.43 11.35 -16.25
CA LEU A 47 -10.29 11.64 -15.38
C LEU A 47 -9.65 10.36 -14.81
N ILE A 48 -10.44 9.32 -14.52
CA ILE A 48 -9.93 8.03 -14.06
C ILE A 48 -9.20 7.32 -15.20
N SER A 49 -9.75 7.36 -16.41
CA SER A 49 -9.11 6.80 -17.61
C SER A 49 -7.77 7.48 -17.91
N GLU A 50 -7.71 8.82 -17.79
CA GLU A 50 -6.48 9.59 -17.99
C GLU A 50 -5.43 9.30 -16.90
N ALA A 51 -5.85 9.24 -15.64
CA ALA A 51 -4.98 8.85 -14.53
C ALA A 51 -4.37 7.46 -14.74
N ALA A 52 -5.18 6.50 -15.20
CA ALA A 52 -4.73 5.15 -15.49
C ALA A 52 -3.77 5.13 -16.67
N ALA A 53 -4.05 5.88 -17.75
CA ALA A 53 -3.15 5.97 -18.90
C ALA A 53 -1.76 6.49 -18.50
N GLN A 54 -1.68 7.49 -17.62
CA GLN A 54 -0.42 8.13 -17.21
C GLN A 54 0.41 7.32 -16.20
N TYR A 55 -0.22 6.43 -15.41
CA TYR A 55 0.49 5.65 -14.40
C TYR A 55 1.24 4.46 -15.02
N ASN A 56 2.58 4.47 -15.02
CA ASN A 56 3.37 3.31 -15.49
C ASN A 56 3.97 2.55 -14.29
N PRO A 57 3.31 1.49 -13.78
CA PRO A 57 3.87 0.68 -12.70
C PRO A 57 5.14 -0.03 -13.16
N GLU A 58 6.00 -0.42 -12.22
CA GLU A 58 7.02 -1.43 -12.52
C GLU A 58 6.32 -2.69 -13.07
N PRO A 59 6.91 -3.38 -14.06
CA PRO A 59 6.31 -4.57 -14.64
C PRO A 59 5.99 -5.58 -13.52
N PRO A 60 4.83 -6.27 -13.60
CA PRO A 60 4.46 -7.25 -12.59
C PRO A 60 5.55 -8.32 -12.48
N PRO A 61 5.78 -8.86 -11.28
CA PRO A 61 6.78 -9.90 -11.09
C PRO A 61 6.51 -11.09 -12.03
N PRO A 62 7.55 -11.72 -12.59
CA PRO A 62 7.35 -12.94 -13.39
C PRO A 62 6.73 -14.05 -12.52
N PRO A 63 6.02 -15.03 -13.13
CA PRO A 63 5.52 -16.19 -12.42
C PRO A 63 6.65 -16.87 -11.64
N ARG A 64 6.34 -17.40 -10.43
CA ARG A 64 7.30 -17.96 -9.48
C ARG A 64 8.47 -18.70 -10.16
N SER A 65 9.66 -18.14 -10.06
CA SER A 65 10.90 -18.88 -10.29
C SER A 65 11.37 -19.45 -8.95
N HIS A 66 11.70 -20.74 -8.93
CA HIS A 66 12.33 -21.33 -7.75
C HIS A 66 13.62 -20.57 -7.44
N PHE A 67 13.77 -20.15 -6.18
CA PHE A 67 14.89 -19.37 -5.63
C PHE A 67 16.29 -19.93 -5.99
N THR A 68 16.35 -21.21 -6.38
CA THR A 68 17.58 -21.95 -6.70
C THR A 68 18.33 -21.48 -7.96
N ASN A 69 17.79 -20.59 -8.79
CA ASN A 69 18.40 -20.25 -10.10
C ASN A 69 18.97 -18.83 -10.24
N VAL A 70 19.10 -18.07 -9.15
CA VAL A 70 19.50 -16.64 -9.22
C VAL A 70 21.00 -16.40 -8.94
N GLU A 71 21.77 -17.41 -8.54
CA GLU A 71 23.08 -17.18 -7.89
C GLU A 71 24.28 -16.78 -8.78
N ALA A 72 24.15 -16.55 -10.08
CA ALA A 72 25.35 -16.43 -10.93
C ALA A 72 25.87 -15.00 -11.22
N GLN A 73 25.07 -13.93 -11.11
CA GLN A 73 25.54 -12.55 -11.41
C GLN A 73 24.70 -11.48 -10.69
N GLU A 74 24.91 -11.29 -9.39
CA GLU A 74 24.14 -10.28 -8.66
C GLU A 74 24.97 -9.24 -7.92
N SER A 75 24.51 -7.98 -8.04
CA SER A 75 24.95 -6.81 -7.27
C SER A 75 24.82 -7.07 -5.77
N ASP A 76 25.69 -6.46 -4.96
CA ASP A 76 25.69 -6.62 -3.50
C ASP A 76 24.33 -6.28 -2.86
N GLU A 77 23.57 -5.37 -3.46
CA GLU A 77 22.22 -5.02 -2.99
C GLU A 77 21.24 -6.19 -3.12
N VAL A 78 21.34 -6.99 -4.19
CA VAL A 78 20.45 -8.12 -4.39
C VAL A 78 20.84 -9.27 -3.46
N ARG A 79 22.13 -9.53 -3.24
CA ARG A 79 22.57 -10.48 -2.21
C ARG A 79 22.14 -10.09 -0.79
N GLN A 80 22.09 -8.80 -0.47
CA GLN A 80 21.55 -8.31 0.80
C GLN A 80 20.04 -8.52 0.87
N PHE A 81 19.32 -8.26 -0.22
CA PHE A 81 17.87 -8.47 -0.30
C PHE A 81 17.49 -9.95 -0.22
N CYS A 82 18.21 -10.84 -0.90
CA CYS A 82 18.02 -12.29 -0.82
C CYS A 82 18.23 -12.81 0.61
N ARG A 83 19.24 -12.31 1.32
CA ARG A 83 19.45 -12.65 2.75
C ARG A 83 18.33 -12.13 3.65
N LEU A 84 17.83 -10.93 3.38
CA LEU A 84 16.67 -10.39 4.08
C LEU A 84 15.44 -11.26 3.86
N PHE A 85 15.13 -11.58 2.60
CA PHE A 85 14.00 -12.43 2.25
C PHE A 85 14.10 -13.81 2.91
N ALA A 86 15.23 -14.51 2.75
CA ALA A 86 15.42 -15.84 3.35
C ALA A 86 15.31 -15.82 4.88
N HIS A 87 15.76 -14.74 5.54
CA HIS A 87 15.62 -14.61 6.99
C HIS A 87 14.16 -14.37 7.42
N LEU A 88 13.35 -13.69 6.59
CA LEU A 88 11.96 -13.38 6.89
C LEU A 88 11.01 -14.52 6.56
N ALA A 89 11.23 -15.16 5.42
CA ALA A 89 10.40 -16.23 4.88
C ALA A 89 10.64 -17.57 5.58
N GLY A 90 11.70 -17.70 6.37
CA GLY A 90 12.00 -18.93 7.11
C GLY A 90 12.06 -20.17 6.21
N ASP A 91 11.45 -21.26 6.67
CA ASP A 91 11.55 -22.57 6.00
C ASP A 91 10.60 -22.72 4.81
N ASP A 92 9.52 -21.94 4.74
CA ASP A 92 8.52 -22.06 3.67
C ASP A 92 8.85 -21.19 2.44
N MET A 93 9.87 -20.33 2.54
CA MET A 93 10.35 -19.44 1.49
C MET A 93 9.25 -18.51 0.94
N GLU A 94 8.25 -18.17 1.77
CA GLU A 94 7.20 -17.21 1.47
C GLU A 94 7.03 -16.22 2.63
N VAL A 95 6.60 -14.99 2.35
CA VAL A 95 6.39 -13.97 3.38
C VAL A 95 4.90 -13.80 3.63
N CYS A 96 4.44 -14.17 4.81
CA CYS A 96 3.06 -13.97 5.24
C CYS A 96 2.84 -12.57 5.88
N ALA A 97 1.58 -12.23 6.14
CA ALA A 97 1.22 -10.91 6.68
C ALA A 97 1.86 -10.61 8.05
N THR A 98 2.08 -11.61 8.90
CA THR A 98 2.75 -11.40 10.21
C THR A 98 4.23 -11.10 10.03
N GLU A 99 4.92 -11.83 9.14
CA GLU A 99 6.33 -11.59 8.84
C GLU A 99 6.54 -10.23 8.18
N LEU A 100 5.65 -9.86 7.24
CA LEU A 100 5.64 -8.53 6.62
C LEU A 100 5.47 -7.42 7.65
N ARG A 101 4.52 -7.58 8.59
CA ARG A 101 4.31 -6.62 9.68
C ARG A 101 5.57 -6.46 10.52
N ASP A 102 6.16 -7.58 10.92
CA ASP A 102 7.29 -7.58 11.85
C ASP A 102 8.53 -6.93 11.22
N ILE A 103 8.79 -7.17 9.92
CA ILE A 103 9.88 -6.48 9.24
C ILE A 103 9.62 -4.99 9.06
N LEU A 104 8.43 -4.61 8.62
CA LEU A 104 8.11 -3.20 8.40
C LEU A 104 8.21 -2.43 9.71
N ASN A 105 7.67 -2.97 10.81
CA ASN A 105 7.76 -2.33 12.13
C ASN A 105 9.19 -2.31 12.68
N LYS A 106 9.99 -3.36 12.45
CA LYS A 106 11.43 -3.38 12.81
C LYS A 106 12.26 -2.34 12.04
N VAL A 107 11.84 -2.00 10.82
CA VAL A 107 12.44 -0.91 10.05
C VAL A 107 11.99 0.44 10.59
N LEU A 108 10.69 0.62 10.83
CA LEU A 108 10.13 1.86 11.36
C LEU A 108 10.72 2.25 12.72
N SER A 109 10.96 1.27 13.60
CA SER A 109 11.55 1.54 14.92
C SER A 109 12.94 2.17 14.88
N ARG A 110 13.57 2.22 13.70
CA ARG A 110 14.90 2.82 13.47
C ARG A 110 14.83 4.20 12.83
N HIS A 111 13.63 4.62 12.42
CA HIS A 111 13.35 5.88 11.76
C HIS A 111 12.46 6.72 12.69
N GLN A 112 13.10 7.32 13.71
CA GLN A 112 12.41 8.23 14.64
C GLN A 112 11.92 9.52 13.97
N ASP A 113 12.36 9.79 12.74
CA ASP A 113 11.90 10.89 11.89
C ASP A 113 10.52 10.64 11.27
N LEU A 114 9.96 9.42 11.36
CA LEU A 114 8.65 9.09 10.81
C LEU A 114 7.61 9.02 11.93
N LYS A 115 6.52 9.80 11.83
CA LYS A 115 5.36 9.61 12.70
C LYS A 115 4.58 8.40 12.19
N THR A 116 4.35 7.43 13.07
CA THR A 116 3.64 6.19 12.77
C THR A 116 3.22 5.50 14.06
N ASP A 117 2.05 4.88 14.08
CA ASP A 117 1.63 3.92 15.11
C ASP A 117 2.10 2.47 14.79
N GLY A 118 2.77 2.31 13.65
CA GLY A 118 3.21 1.04 13.10
C GLY A 118 2.20 0.42 12.14
N PHE A 119 2.66 -0.54 11.34
CA PHE A 119 1.78 -1.35 10.52
C PHE A 119 0.98 -2.31 11.39
N SER A 120 -0.35 -2.21 11.30
CA SER A 120 -1.26 -3.19 11.88
C SER A 120 -1.23 -4.51 11.10
N LEU A 121 -1.67 -5.60 11.73
CA LEU A 121 -1.77 -6.88 11.03
C LEU A 121 -2.76 -6.82 9.86
N ASP A 122 -3.87 -6.11 10.02
CA ASP A 122 -4.89 -6.02 8.97
C ASP A 122 -4.39 -5.19 7.79
N THR A 123 -3.61 -4.15 8.04
CA THR A 123 -2.89 -3.41 7.00
C THR A 123 -1.97 -4.34 6.20
N CYS A 124 -1.16 -5.15 6.89
CA CYS A 124 -0.26 -6.08 6.22
C CYS A 124 -0.99 -7.21 5.50
N ARG A 125 -2.15 -7.67 6.00
CA ARG A 125 -3.01 -8.62 5.28
C ARG A 125 -3.51 -8.04 3.96
N SER A 126 -4.02 -6.81 3.97
CA SER A 126 -4.41 -6.14 2.73
C SER A 126 -3.23 -5.93 1.79
N MET A 127 -2.04 -5.57 2.29
CA MET A 127 -0.83 -5.45 1.47
C MET A 127 -0.41 -6.77 0.83
N VAL A 128 -0.52 -7.88 1.55
CA VAL A 128 -0.26 -9.22 1.00
C VAL A 128 -1.31 -9.54 -0.06
N ALA A 129 -2.60 -9.41 0.24
CA ALA A 129 -3.69 -9.75 -0.68
C ALA A 129 -3.59 -9.01 -2.02
N VAL A 130 -3.23 -7.71 -2.01
CA VAL A 130 -3.12 -6.91 -3.24
C VAL A 130 -1.83 -7.12 -4.03
N MET A 131 -0.86 -7.85 -3.47
CA MET A 131 0.43 -8.18 -4.10
C MET A 131 0.54 -9.65 -4.50
N ASP A 132 -0.21 -10.51 -3.82
CA ASP A 132 -0.37 -11.95 -4.07
C ASP A 132 -1.06 -12.19 -5.43
N SER A 133 -0.24 -12.34 -6.45
CA SER A 133 -0.69 -12.47 -7.84
C SER A 133 -1.04 -13.91 -8.20
N ASP A 134 -0.51 -14.89 -7.46
CA ASP A 134 -0.78 -16.32 -7.64
C ASP A 134 -1.86 -16.87 -6.70
N GLY A 135 -2.32 -16.08 -5.74
CA GLY A 135 -3.49 -16.36 -4.90
C GLY A 135 -3.21 -17.35 -3.79
N ASN A 136 -1.96 -17.56 -3.38
CA ASN A 136 -1.62 -18.53 -2.35
C ASN A 136 -1.67 -17.96 -0.92
N GLY A 137 -1.99 -16.66 -0.78
CA GLY A 137 -2.15 -15.97 0.50
C GLY A 137 -0.84 -15.52 1.16
N LYS A 138 0.30 -15.64 0.48
CA LYS A 138 1.62 -15.21 0.93
C LYS A 138 2.40 -14.58 -0.23
N LEU A 139 3.53 -13.95 0.06
CA LEU A 139 4.37 -13.32 -0.95
C LEU A 139 5.59 -14.17 -1.26
N GLY A 140 5.70 -14.61 -2.50
CA GLY A 140 6.94 -15.17 -3.03
C GLY A 140 8.05 -14.12 -3.16
N PHE A 141 9.24 -14.54 -3.55
CA PHE A 141 10.42 -13.66 -3.66
C PHE A 141 10.18 -12.44 -4.56
N GLU A 142 9.65 -12.65 -5.77
CA GLU A 142 9.45 -11.57 -6.74
C GLU A 142 8.33 -10.60 -6.31
N GLU A 143 7.25 -11.11 -5.70
CA GLU A 143 6.16 -10.29 -5.16
C GLU A 143 6.63 -9.44 -3.99
N PHE A 144 7.38 -10.04 -3.06
CA PHE A 144 7.98 -9.32 -1.95
C PHE A 144 9.00 -8.29 -2.43
N LYS A 145 9.82 -8.61 -3.42
CA LYS A 145 10.78 -7.69 -4.06
C LYS A 145 10.09 -6.49 -4.68
N TYR A 146 9.01 -6.72 -5.41
CA TYR A 146 8.18 -5.69 -6.00
C TYR A 146 7.61 -4.74 -4.93
N LEU A 147 6.96 -5.32 -3.91
CA LEU A 147 6.40 -4.55 -2.79
C LEU A 147 7.51 -3.74 -2.10
N TRP A 148 8.63 -4.35 -1.78
CA TRP A 148 9.73 -3.72 -1.06
C TRP A 148 10.37 -2.56 -1.85
N ASN A 149 10.54 -2.72 -3.16
CA ASN A 149 11.06 -1.65 -4.02
C ASN A 149 10.12 -0.44 -4.06
N ASN A 150 8.82 -0.68 -4.17
CA ASN A 150 7.83 0.40 -4.12
C ASN A 150 7.77 1.08 -2.76
N VAL A 151 7.80 0.33 -1.65
CA VAL A 151 7.85 0.90 -0.30
C VAL A 151 9.08 1.80 -0.12
N LYS A 152 10.27 1.36 -0.59
CA LYS A 152 11.49 2.20 -0.59
C LYS A 152 11.31 3.49 -1.39
N LYS A 153 10.80 3.39 -2.62
CA LYS A 153 10.56 4.53 -3.50
C LYS A 153 9.62 5.53 -2.84
N TRP A 154 8.50 5.05 -2.30
CA TRP A 154 7.50 5.89 -1.66
C TRP A 154 7.96 6.45 -0.31
N GLN A 155 8.85 5.75 0.40
CA GLN A 155 9.52 6.32 1.57
C GLN A 155 10.36 7.55 1.21
N CYS A 156 11.09 7.52 0.09
CA CYS A 156 11.83 8.69 -0.37
C CYS A 156 10.88 9.85 -0.70
N VAL A 157 9.75 9.57 -1.36
CA VAL A 157 8.73 10.59 -1.65
C VAL A 157 8.15 11.16 -0.35
N TYR A 158 7.81 10.31 0.62
CA TYR A 158 7.26 10.75 1.90
C TYR A 158 8.19 11.76 2.59
N LYS A 159 9.47 11.41 2.73
CA LYS A 159 10.49 12.30 3.34
C LYS A 159 10.73 13.58 2.56
N GLN A 160 10.58 13.55 1.24
CA GLN A 160 10.72 14.75 0.41
C GLN A 160 9.57 15.74 0.63
N TYR A 161 8.37 15.26 0.93
CA TYR A 161 7.15 16.07 1.05
C TYR A 161 6.74 16.37 2.50
N ASP A 162 7.37 15.73 3.50
CA ASP A 162 7.36 16.15 4.91
C ASP A 162 8.29 17.36 5.12
N THR A 163 7.95 18.48 4.46
CA THR A 163 8.81 19.68 4.40
C THR A 163 8.96 20.41 5.72
N ASP A 164 7.96 20.29 6.59
CA ASP A 164 7.95 20.90 7.92
C ASP A 164 8.50 19.97 9.01
N GLN A 165 8.96 18.77 8.63
CA GLN A 165 9.47 17.74 9.55
C GLN A 165 8.45 17.42 10.66
N SER A 166 7.15 17.53 10.33
CA SER A 166 6.07 17.14 11.22
C SER A 166 6.01 15.62 11.41
N GLY A 167 6.70 14.87 10.55
CA GLY A 167 6.60 13.43 10.45
C GLY A 167 5.32 12.99 9.73
N THR A 168 4.58 13.92 9.10
CA THR A 168 3.32 13.66 8.39
C THR A 168 3.28 14.36 7.04
N VAL A 169 2.56 13.79 6.07
CA VAL A 169 2.26 14.47 4.80
C VAL A 169 0.91 15.18 4.94
N GLY A 170 0.95 16.50 5.01
CA GLY A 170 -0.26 17.33 5.13
C GLY A 170 -1.13 17.36 3.86
N ARG A 171 -2.39 17.82 4.02
CA ARG A 171 -3.39 17.90 2.93
C ARG A 171 -2.92 18.69 1.71
N ALA A 172 -2.13 19.74 1.93
CA ALA A 172 -1.62 20.59 0.86
C ALA A 172 -0.50 19.91 0.06
N GLN A 173 0.33 19.10 0.73
CA GLN A 173 1.46 18.39 0.14
C GLN A 173 1.02 17.09 -0.54
N LEU A 174 -0.03 16.44 -0.04
CA LEU A 174 -0.45 15.11 -0.50
C LEU A 174 -0.65 15.01 -2.02
N PRO A 175 -1.37 15.93 -2.72
CA PRO A 175 -1.51 15.83 -4.18
C PRO A 175 -0.17 15.84 -4.92
N HIS A 176 0.80 16.62 -4.43
CA HIS A 176 2.14 16.69 -5.02
C HIS A 176 2.95 15.42 -4.71
N ALA A 177 2.84 14.89 -3.50
CA ALA A 177 3.46 13.62 -3.12
C ALA A 177 2.92 12.44 -3.96
N LEU A 178 1.60 12.36 -4.16
CA LEU A 178 0.97 11.35 -5.02
C LEU A 178 1.47 11.44 -6.46
N LYS A 179 1.58 12.66 -6.99
CA LYS A 179 2.14 12.90 -8.33
C LYS A 179 3.61 12.47 -8.42
N ALA A 180 4.43 12.79 -7.43
CA ALA A 180 5.83 12.36 -7.37
C ALA A 180 5.99 10.84 -7.23
N ALA A 181 5.05 10.16 -6.58
CA ALA A 181 4.97 8.71 -6.54
C ALA A 181 4.56 8.09 -7.90
N GLY A 182 4.03 8.90 -8.82
CA GLY A 182 3.63 8.54 -10.18
C GLY A 182 2.12 8.63 -10.44
N PHE A 183 1.32 8.93 -9.43
CA PHE A 183 -0.14 8.89 -9.49
C PHE A 183 -0.72 10.26 -9.86
N HIS A 184 -1.34 10.34 -11.03
CA HIS A 184 -1.96 11.55 -11.55
C HIS A 184 -3.46 11.51 -11.27
N LEU A 185 -3.88 12.00 -10.10
CA LEU A 185 -5.27 11.90 -9.66
C LEU A 185 -6.03 13.22 -9.83
N SER A 186 -7.34 13.10 -10.02
CA SER A 186 -8.24 14.25 -9.94
C SER A 186 -8.35 14.78 -8.51
N GLU A 187 -8.69 16.06 -8.36
CA GLU A 187 -8.88 16.68 -7.05
C GLU A 187 -9.94 15.93 -6.20
N GLN A 188 -11.00 15.43 -6.84
CA GLN A 188 -12.04 14.67 -6.16
C GLN A 188 -11.51 13.35 -5.58
N LEU A 189 -10.66 12.62 -6.32
CA LEU A 189 -10.05 11.39 -5.79
C LEU A 189 -9.07 11.70 -4.64
N CYS A 190 -8.28 12.77 -4.77
CA CYS A 190 -7.42 13.24 -3.68
C CYS A 190 -8.24 13.51 -2.41
N ARG A 191 -9.41 14.16 -2.52
CA ARG A 191 -10.32 14.41 -1.38
C ARG A 191 -10.83 13.12 -0.74
N VAL A 192 -11.14 12.09 -1.53
CA VAL A 192 -11.55 10.77 -1.02
C VAL A 192 -10.41 10.10 -0.28
N ILE A 193 -9.18 10.17 -0.82
CA ILE A 193 -7.99 9.62 -0.18
C ILE A 193 -7.72 10.30 1.16
N VAL A 194 -7.74 11.63 1.22
CA VAL A 194 -7.56 12.37 2.47
C VAL A 194 -8.59 11.93 3.51
N ARG A 195 -9.88 11.84 3.15
CA ARG A 195 -10.93 11.43 4.10
C ARG A 195 -10.77 10.01 4.63
N ARG A 196 -10.11 9.12 3.89
CA ARG A 196 -9.98 7.70 4.25
C ARG A 196 -8.68 7.40 4.99
N TYR A 197 -7.61 8.12 4.69
CA TYR A 197 -6.26 7.78 5.12
C TYR A 197 -5.56 8.88 5.94
N ALA A 198 -6.07 10.11 5.96
CA ALA A 198 -5.52 11.15 6.82
C ALA A 198 -6.24 11.16 8.17
N ASP A 199 -5.53 11.58 9.20
CA ASP A 199 -6.05 11.80 10.55
C ASP A 199 -6.95 13.04 10.60
N ASP A 200 -7.56 13.29 11.77
CA ASP A 200 -8.48 14.41 12.00
C ASP A 200 -7.82 15.78 11.79
N ASP A 201 -6.50 15.88 12.00
CA ASP A 201 -5.69 17.07 11.72
C ASP A 201 -5.40 17.26 10.22
N GLY A 202 -5.75 16.27 9.39
CA GLY A 202 -5.53 16.24 7.96
C GLY A 202 -4.12 15.77 7.55
N GLY A 203 -3.27 15.41 8.52
CA GLY A 203 -1.97 14.80 8.26
C GLY A 203 -2.13 13.31 7.93
N MET A 204 -1.30 12.82 7.01
CA MET A 204 -1.19 11.39 6.72
C MET A 204 0.13 10.87 7.28
N ASP A 205 0.04 9.94 8.23
CA ASP A 205 1.20 9.24 8.79
C ASP A 205 1.83 8.27 7.77
N PHE A 206 2.99 7.73 8.13
CA PHE A 206 3.78 6.95 7.18
C PHE A 206 3.08 5.64 6.78
N ASN A 207 2.53 4.90 7.74
CA ASN A 207 1.83 3.65 7.51
C ASN A 207 0.57 3.86 6.66
N SER A 208 -0.23 4.90 6.90
CA SER A 208 -1.40 5.22 6.08
C SER A 208 -1.00 5.62 4.66
N PHE A 209 0.08 6.40 4.51
CA PHE A 209 0.60 6.78 3.20
C PHE A 209 1.04 5.56 2.38
N ILE A 210 1.84 4.67 2.95
CA ILE A 210 2.27 3.44 2.26
C ILE A 210 1.07 2.54 1.95
N SER A 211 0.15 2.36 2.90
CA SER A 211 -1.06 1.54 2.70
C SER A 211 -1.94 2.06 1.57
N CYS A 212 -2.09 3.38 1.47
CA CYS A 212 -2.80 4.04 0.39
C CYS A 212 -2.12 3.76 -0.96
N LEU A 213 -0.80 3.94 -1.04
CA LEU A 213 -0.07 3.78 -2.30
C LEU A 213 0.00 2.32 -2.77
N VAL A 214 0.20 1.36 -1.86
CA VAL A 214 0.15 -0.08 -2.18
C VAL A 214 -1.21 -0.45 -2.78
N ARG A 215 -2.31 -0.01 -2.14
CA ARG A 215 -3.67 -0.28 -2.64
C ARG A 215 -3.92 0.38 -3.98
N MET A 216 -3.48 1.63 -4.14
CA MET A 216 -3.67 2.40 -5.37
C MET A 216 -2.92 1.78 -6.55
N ASP A 217 -1.64 1.43 -6.36
CA ASP A 217 -0.85 0.71 -7.37
C ASP A 217 -1.55 -0.57 -7.83
N SER A 218 -2.03 -1.38 -6.88
CA SER A 218 -2.75 -2.61 -7.22
C SER A 218 -4.02 -2.37 -8.01
N MET A 219 -4.83 -1.38 -7.63
CA MET A 219 -6.06 -1.02 -8.36
C MET A 219 -5.76 -0.55 -9.80
N PHE A 220 -4.69 0.23 -10.00
CA PHE A 220 -4.27 0.64 -11.34
C PHE A 220 -3.79 -0.56 -12.18
N ARG A 221 -3.00 -1.48 -11.61
CA ARG A 221 -2.52 -2.68 -12.30
C ARG A 221 -3.69 -3.60 -12.69
N ALA A 222 -4.61 -3.85 -11.76
CA ALA A 222 -5.80 -4.64 -12.00
C ALA A 222 -6.63 -4.04 -13.14
N PHE A 223 -6.91 -2.74 -13.09
CA PHE A 223 -7.65 -2.05 -14.15
C PHE A 223 -6.96 -2.17 -15.51
N LYS A 224 -5.65 -1.90 -15.59
CA LYS A 224 -4.88 -2.02 -16.83
C LYS A 224 -4.85 -3.44 -17.41
N SER A 225 -4.82 -4.45 -16.55
CA SER A 225 -4.83 -5.85 -17.00
C SER A 225 -6.14 -6.24 -17.70
N LEU A 226 -7.24 -5.56 -17.34
CA LEU A 226 -8.58 -5.76 -17.89
C LEU A 226 -8.87 -4.83 -19.09
N ASP A 227 -8.37 -3.60 -19.07
CA ASP A 227 -8.53 -2.58 -20.12
C ASP A 227 -7.51 -2.75 -21.26
N ARG A 228 -7.57 -3.88 -21.96
CA ARG A 228 -6.57 -4.24 -22.99
C ARG A 228 -6.58 -3.33 -24.22
N ASP A 229 -7.69 -2.67 -24.48
CA ASP A 229 -7.85 -1.73 -25.60
C ASP A 229 -7.51 -0.28 -25.21
N GLY A 230 -7.20 -0.02 -23.94
CA GLY A 230 -6.94 1.32 -23.42
C GLY A 230 -8.14 2.26 -23.55
N SER A 231 -9.35 1.71 -23.59
CA SER A 231 -10.59 2.48 -23.69
C SER A 231 -10.88 3.29 -22.43
N GLY A 232 -10.21 2.97 -21.33
CA GLY A 232 -10.46 3.55 -20.02
C GLY A 232 -11.74 3.02 -19.38
N ARG A 233 -12.27 1.88 -19.86
CA ARG A 233 -13.49 1.24 -19.36
C ARG A 233 -13.32 -0.27 -19.31
N ILE A 234 -13.76 -0.88 -18.21
CA ILE A 234 -13.78 -2.34 -18.06
C ILE A 234 -15.22 -2.84 -17.97
N LYS A 235 -15.49 -4.01 -18.55
CA LYS A 235 -16.75 -4.74 -18.38
C LYS A 235 -16.44 -6.00 -17.60
N VAL A 236 -17.06 -6.13 -16.42
CA VAL A 236 -16.84 -7.23 -15.48
C VAL A 236 -18.17 -7.88 -15.11
N THR A 237 -18.14 -9.16 -14.77
CA THR A 237 -19.30 -9.82 -14.17
C THR A 237 -19.40 -9.48 -12.68
N LEU A 238 -20.51 -9.85 -12.02
CA LEU A 238 -20.64 -9.68 -10.57
C LEU A 238 -19.57 -10.49 -9.81
N GLU A 239 -19.26 -11.69 -10.28
CA GLU A 239 -18.25 -12.56 -9.67
C GLU A 239 -16.86 -11.93 -9.77
N ASP A 240 -16.46 -11.49 -10.97
CA ASP A 240 -15.19 -10.78 -11.17
C ASP A 240 -15.12 -9.51 -10.31
N TRP A 241 -16.22 -8.76 -10.21
CA TRP A 241 -16.29 -7.56 -9.39
C TRP A 241 -16.09 -7.87 -7.89
N LEU A 242 -16.72 -8.93 -7.39
CA LEU A 242 -16.53 -9.37 -6.01
C LEU A 242 -15.10 -9.84 -5.78
N GLN A 243 -14.50 -10.59 -6.70
CA GLN A 243 -13.11 -11.02 -6.59
C GLN A 243 -12.15 -9.83 -6.55
N LEU A 244 -12.32 -8.85 -7.44
CA LEU A 244 -11.48 -7.64 -7.51
C LEU A 244 -11.58 -6.75 -6.26
N THR A 245 -12.75 -6.72 -5.61
CA THR A 245 -13.00 -5.79 -4.49
C THR A 245 -12.81 -6.42 -3.12
N MET A 246 -13.10 -7.72 -2.97
CA MET A 246 -13.04 -8.41 -1.67
C MET A 246 -11.65 -8.96 -1.34
N TYR A 247 -10.85 -9.32 -2.34
CA TYR A 247 -9.46 -9.75 -2.14
C TYR A 247 -8.52 -8.55 -2.35
N SER A 248 -8.64 -7.53 -1.48
CA SER A 248 -7.91 -6.25 -1.59
C SER A 248 -7.48 -5.57 -0.28
#